data_AF-A0A8J7H512-F1
#
_entry.id   AF-A0A8J7H512-F1
#
_cell.length_a   1.000
_cell.length_b   1.000
_cell.length_c   1.000
_cell.angle_alpha   90.00
_cell.angle_beta   90.00
_cell.angle_gamma   90.00
#
_symmetry.space_group_name_H-M   'P 1'
#
loop_
_entity.id
_entity.type
_entity.pdbx_description
1 polymer ?
#
loop_
_entity_poly.entity_id
_entity_poly.type
_entity_poly.pdbx_seq_one_letter_code
_entity_poly.pdbx_strand_id
1 'polypeptide(L)'
;MAEEMPFQFQHYNDDLPHENFVTFFTHPVDSVTGKPINWLDVPVNDKLWNSKRADKGGFIQQATGWKPSILQPYVYLPALTNFLDA
;
A
#
# COMPACT_ATOMS: atom_id res chain seq x y z
N MET A 1 -17.21 5.03 -44.91
CA MET A 1 -16.65 4.23 -43.80
C MET A 1 -16.08 5.24 -42.83
N ALA A 2 -16.74 5.45 -41.68
CA ALA A 2 -16.26 6.40 -40.68
C ALA A 2 -15.27 5.66 -39.76
N GLU A 3 -14.08 6.23 -39.60
CA GLU A 3 -13.03 5.76 -38.70
C GLU A 3 -13.39 6.26 -37.30
N GLU A 4 -13.82 5.36 -36.41
CA GLU A 4 -14.14 5.71 -35.02
C GLU A 4 -12.83 5.87 -34.22
N MET A 5 -12.72 6.99 -33.50
CA MET A 5 -11.56 7.26 -32.66
C MET A 5 -11.64 6.47 -31.34
N PRO A 6 -10.51 6.00 -30.77
CA PRO A 6 -10.47 5.05 -29.65
C PRO A 6 -11.02 5.57 -28.31
N PHE A 7 -11.56 6.80 -28.28
CA PHE A 7 -12.15 7.45 -27.11
C PHE A 7 -13.65 7.79 -27.31
N GLN A 8 -14.28 7.33 -28.39
CA GLN A 8 -15.75 7.33 -28.49
C GLN A 8 -16.33 6.19 -27.65
N PHE A 9 -16.25 6.32 -26.33
CA PHE A 9 -17.05 5.47 -25.44
C PHE A 9 -18.51 5.88 -25.61
N GLN A 10 -19.29 5.04 -26.29
CA GLN A 10 -20.73 5.07 -26.12
C GLN A 10 -21.01 4.85 -24.62
N HIS A 11 -21.67 5.83 -23.99
CA HIS A 11 -22.26 5.64 -22.68
C HIS A 11 -23.27 4.50 -22.82
N TYR A 12 -22.87 3.31 -22.36
CA TYR A 12 -23.77 2.16 -22.31
C TYR A 12 -24.98 2.55 -21.46
N ASN A 13 -26.17 2.19 -21.96
CA ASN A 13 -27.47 2.54 -21.39
C ASN A 13 -27.49 2.53 -19.84
N ASP A 14 -28.05 3.59 -19.25
CA ASP A 14 -28.21 3.82 -17.80
C ASP A 14 -29.03 2.74 -17.06
N ASP A 15 -29.60 1.76 -17.76
CA ASP A 15 -30.48 0.71 -17.23
C ASP A 15 -29.76 -0.56 -16.76
N LEU A 16 -28.44 -0.68 -16.97
CA LEU A 16 -27.62 -1.78 -16.40
C LEU A 16 -26.86 -1.25 -15.18
N PRO A 17 -26.80 -2.00 -14.05
CA PRO A 17 -25.97 -1.60 -12.92
C PRO A 17 -24.52 -1.48 -13.39
N HIS A 18 -24.08 -0.24 -13.61
CA HIS A 18 -22.71 0.05 -14.01
C HIS A 18 -21.85 -0.18 -12.78
N GLU A 19 -21.18 -1.33 -12.74
CA GLU A 19 -20.02 -1.51 -11.89
C GLU A 19 -18.99 -0.43 -12.30
N ASN A 20 -18.88 0.62 -11.50
CA ASN A 20 -17.87 1.64 -11.64
C ASN A 20 -16.67 1.27 -10.74
N PHE A 21 -15.54 1.96 -10.90
CA PHE A 21 -14.33 1.66 -10.11
C PHE A 21 -14.62 1.59 -8.60
N VAL A 22 -15.54 2.42 -8.09
CA VAL A 22 -15.90 2.45 -6.66
C VAL A 22 -16.76 1.25 -6.25
N THR A 23 -17.66 0.76 -7.12
CA THR A 23 -18.50 -0.42 -6.83
C THR A 23 -17.82 -1.74 -7.16
N PHE A 24 -16.83 -1.74 -8.06
CA PHE A 24 -16.06 -2.93 -8.42
C PHE A 24 -14.97 -3.26 -7.38
N PHE A 25 -14.27 -2.24 -6.84
CA PHE A 25 -13.23 -2.45 -5.84
C PHE A 25 -13.77 -2.31 -4.42
N THR A 26 -13.92 -3.43 -3.73
CA THR A 26 -14.33 -3.45 -2.31
C THR A 26 -13.20 -2.96 -1.41
N HIS A 27 -13.52 -2.17 -0.37
CA HIS A 27 -12.56 -1.85 0.68
C HIS A 27 -12.20 -3.10 1.49
N PRO A 28 -10.93 -3.31 1.84
CA PRO A 28 -10.56 -4.45 2.66
C PRO A 28 -11.16 -4.30 4.06
N VAL A 29 -11.68 -5.41 4.56
CA VAL A 29 -12.31 -5.51 5.88
C VAL A 29 -11.54 -6.46 6.77
N ASP A 30 -11.55 -6.17 8.07
CA ASP A 30 -11.02 -7.07 9.10
C ASP A 30 -11.88 -8.35 9.15
N SER A 31 -11.24 -9.50 9.11
CA SER A 31 -11.93 -10.80 8.99
C SER A 31 -12.69 -11.22 10.25
N VAL A 32 -12.38 -10.61 11.41
CA VAL A 32 -13.00 -10.94 12.69
C VAL A 32 -14.21 -10.04 12.95
N THR A 33 -14.08 -8.75 12.65
CA THR A 33 -15.07 -7.71 12.99
C THR A 33 -15.93 -7.29 11.80
N GLY A 34 -15.53 -7.59 10.57
CA GLY A 34 -16.21 -7.18 9.34
C GLY A 34 -16.16 -5.67 9.07
N LYS A 35 -15.40 -4.90 9.87
CA LYS A 35 -15.26 -3.45 9.70
C LYS A 35 -14.15 -3.12 8.70
N PRO A 36 -14.22 -1.97 8.01
CA PRO A 36 -13.11 -1.50 7.18
C PRO A 36 -11.81 -1.41 7.97
N ILE A 37 -10.70 -1.84 7.36
CA ILE A 37 -9.38 -1.80 8.01
C ILE A 37 -8.95 -0.34 8.20
N ASN A 38 -8.53 0.02 9.42
CA ASN A 38 -7.78 1.24 9.64
C ASN A 38 -6.31 1.01 9.30
N TRP A 39 -5.86 1.51 8.16
CA TRP A 39 -4.49 1.34 7.67
C TRP A 39 -3.42 1.88 8.64
N LEU A 40 -3.74 2.85 9.49
CA LEU A 40 -2.78 3.40 10.46
C LEU A 40 -2.55 2.47 11.65
N ASP A 41 -3.49 1.56 11.92
CA ASP A 41 -3.42 0.60 13.03
C ASP A 41 -2.87 -0.77 12.57
N VAL A 42 -2.66 -0.96 11.28
CA VAL A 42 -2.16 -2.24 10.75
C VAL A 42 -0.73 -2.46 11.20
N PRO A 43 -0.43 -3.55 11.93
CA PRO A 43 0.93 -3.85 12.36
C PRO A 43 1.80 -4.15 11.14
N VAL A 44 2.94 -3.46 11.05
CA VAL A 44 3.94 -3.76 10.03
C VAL A 44 4.74 -4.98 10.47
N ASN A 45 4.93 -5.96 9.59
CA ASN A 45 5.75 -7.12 9.90
C ASN A 45 7.24 -6.77 9.84
N ASP A 46 8.03 -7.28 10.78
CA ASP A 46 9.47 -7.05 10.79
C ASP A 46 10.15 -7.83 9.67
N LYS A 47 11.07 -7.15 9.01
CA LYS A 47 11.98 -7.71 8.04
C LYS A 47 13.27 -8.08 8.74
N LEU A 48 13.79 -9.26 8.43
CA LEU A 48 14.98 -9.77 9.09
C LEU A 48 16.21 -9.66 8.19
N TRP A 49 17.36 -9.38 8.80
CA TRP A 49 18.66 -9.38 8.14
C TRP A 49 19.67 -10.22 8.95
N ASN A 50 19.59 -11.53 8.80
CA ASN A 50 20.50 -12.48 9.44
C ASN A 50 20.84 -13.64 8.51
N SER A 51 21.70 -14.55 8.97
CA SER A 51 22.17 -15.71 8.19
C SER A 51 21.06 -16.66 7.74
N LYS A 52 19.88 -16.62 8.38
CA LYS A 52 18.73 -17.46 8.05
C LYS A 52 17.70 -16.76 7.16
N ARG A 53 17.65 -15.42 7.18
CA ARG A 53 16.66 -14.63 6.44
C ARG A 53 17.19 -13.22 6.15
N ALA A 54 17.20 -12.85 4.87
CA ALA A 54 17.64 -11.55 4.38
C ALA A 54 16.54 -10.91 3.55
N ASP A 55 15.53 -10.35 4.22
CA ASP A 55 14.44 -9.63 3.56
C ASP A 55 14.92 -8.24 3.09
N LYS A 56 14.40 -7.78 1.95
CA LYS A 56 14.71 -6.43 1.42
C LYS A 56 14.22 -5.35 2.38
N GLY A 57 15.15 -4.71 3.09
CA GLY A 57 14.88 -3.63 4.06
C GLY A 57 15.09 -4.02 5.52
N GLY A 58 15.36 -5.29 5.83
CA GLY A 58 15.67 -5.73 7.20
C GLY A 58 16.92 -5.07 7.78
N PHE A 59 17.91 -4.77 6.93
CA PHE A 59 19.13 -4.07 7.34
C PHE A 59 18.83 -2.72 8.01
N ILE A 60 17.98 -1.89 7.40
CA ILE A 60 17.65 -0.57 7.95
C ILE A 60 16.96 -0.74 9.31
N GLN A 61 15.96 -1.61 9.41
CA GLN A 61 15.26 -1.85 10.69
C GLN A 61 16.21 -2.33 11.79
N GLN A 62 17.12 -3.24 11.47
CA GLN A 62 18.08 -3.78 12.43
C GLN A 62 19.17 -2.78 12.83
N ALA A 63 19.67 -1.99 11.88
CA ALA A 63 20.73 -1.02 12.13
C ALA A 63 20.22 0.24 12.87
N THR A 64 18.94 0.61 12.67
CA THR A 64 18.40 1.90 13.12
C THR A 64 17.24 1.78 14.12
N GLY A 65 16.65 0.60 14.26
CA GLY A 65 15.38 0.42 14.98
C GLY A 65 14.16 1.05 14.29
N TRP A 66 14.34 1.75 13.17
CA TRP A 66 13.24 2.42 12.47
C TRP A 66 12.36 1.42 11.72
N LYS A 67 11.04 1.61 11.82
CA LYS A 67 10.03 0.79 11.14
C LYS A 67 9.05 1.70 10.40
N PRO A 68 8.83 1.52 9.08
CA PRO A 68 7.91 2.35 8.34
C PRO A 68 6.46 2.05 8.74
N SER A 69 5.59 3.05 8.64
CA SER A 69 4.14 2.82 8.53
C SER A 69 3.82 2.19 7.16
N ILE A 70 2.69 1.49 7.04
CA ILE A 70 2.24 0.87 5.78
C ILE A 70 2.06 1.90 4.65
N LEU A 71 1.77 3.15 5.01
CA LEU A 71 1.60 4.26 4.05
C LEU A 71 2.89 5.08 3.85
N GLN A 72 4.01 4.68 4.45
CA GLN A 72 5.28 5.42 4.38
C GLN A 72 6.30 4.68 3.49
N PRO A 73 6.34 4.97 2.18
CA PRO A 73 7.27 4.31 1.25
C PRO A 73 8.71 4.85 1.34
N TYR A 74 8.92 6.06 1.85
CA TYR A 74 10.21 6.74 1.89
C TYR A 74 10.50 7.35 3.26
N VAL A 75 11.77 7.57 3.53
CA VAL A 75 12.24 8.26 4.73
C VAL A 75 13.45 9.12 4.39
N TYR A 76 13.53 10.28 5.04
CA TYR A 76 14.67 11.18 4.92
C TYR A 76 15.86 10.59 5.68
N LEU A 77 16.94 10.23 4.98
CA LEU A 77 18.06 9.48 5.55
C LEU A 77 18.68 10.11 6.80
N PRO A 78 18.90 11.44 6.90
CA PRO A 78 19.45 12.03 8.13
C PRO A 78 18.58 11.80 9.38
N ALA A 79 17.27 11.61 9.23
CA ALA A 79 16.40 11.26 10.36
C ALA A 79 16.73 9.86 10.95
N LEU A 80 17.45 9.02 10.19
CA LEU A 80 17.90 7.68 10.58
C LEU A 80 19.37 7.62 11.01
N THR A 81 20.06 8.76 11.15
CA THR A 81 21.48 8.76 11.53
C THR A 81 21.76 9.59 12.77
N ASN A 82 20.80 10.42 13.22
CA ASN A 82 20.97 11.29 14.40
C ASN A 82 21.29 10.55 15.72
N PHE A 83 21.07 9.24 15.79
CA PHE A 83 21.42 8.41 16.95
C PHE A 83 22.80 7.74 16.86
N LEU A 84 23.53 7.92 15.75
CA LEU A 84 24.88 7.39 15.55
C LEU A 84 25.99 8.35 16.00
N ASP A 85 25.64 9.63 16.22
CA ASP A 85 26.57 10.69 16.64
C ASP A 85 26.58 10.94 18.17
N ALA A 86 25.97 10.04 18.96
CA ALA A 86 25.86 10.12 20.43
C ALA A 86 26.77 9.13 21.15
#